data_AF-A0A4R5K8W0-F1
#
_entry.id   AF-A0A4R5K8W0-F1
#
_cell.length_a   1.000
_cell.length_b   1.000
_cell.length_c   1.000
_cell.angle_alpha   90.00
_cell.angle_beta   90.00
_cell.angle_gamma   90.00
#
_symmetry.space_group_name_H-M   'P 1'
#
loop_
_entity.id
_entity.type
_entity.pdbx_description
1 polymer ?
#
loop_
_entity_poly.entity_id
_entity_poly.type
_entity_poly.pdbx_seq_one_letter_code
_entity_poly.pdbx_strand_id
1 'polypeptide(L)'
;MADYAGWNPYVPVAERRKQAQQLVARAIKAGKSLSPIAPYRGAIAKTFWGKAWCDNLEHYSDYASRLPRGRTYVRNGSVIDLQISTGRIRAQVMGSSLYEIE
;
A
#
# COMPACT_ATOMS: atom_id res chain seq x y z
N MET A 1 21.26 -31.31 -10.69
CA MET A 1 20.28 -30.25 -11.00
C MET A 1 19.78 -29.71 -9.68
N ALA A 2 20.24 -28.54 -9.29
CA ALA A 2 19.80 -27.86 -8.07
C ALA A 2 19.32 -26.47 -8.50
N ASP A 3 18.00 -26.31 -8.60
CA ASP A 3 17.38 -25.05 -8.98
C ASP A 3 17.42 -24.12 -7.78
N TYR A 4 18.48 -23.31 -7.69
CA TYR A 4 18.55 -22.17 -6.79
C TYR A 4 17.55 -21.13 -7.27
N ALA A 5 16.30 -21.21 -6.77
CA ALA A 5 15.25 -20.25 -7.05
C ALA A 5 15.73 -18.83 -6.69
N GLY A 6 16.07 -18.06 -7.73
CA GLY A 6 16.69 -16.76 -7.62
C GLY A 6 15.78 -15.76 -6.91
N TRP A 7 16.34 -15.03 -5.97
CA TRP A 7 15.70 -13.86 -5.39
C TRP A 7 15.30 -12.90 -6.52
N ASN A 8 14.03 -12.50 -6.53
CA ASN A 8 13.55 -11.56 -7.55
C ASN A 8 14.37 -10.26 -7.44
N PRO A 9 14.87 -9.70 -8.57
CA PRO A 9 15.73 -8.52 -8.51
C PRO A 9 15.03 -7.36 -7.80
N TYR A 10 15.80 -6.57 -7.06
CA TYR A 10 15.26 -5.42 -6.35
C TYR A 10 14.68 -4.41 -7.34
N VAL A 11 13.37 -4.22 -7.31
CA VAL A 11 12.69 -3.18 -8.09
C VAL A 11 12.81 -1.83 -7.35
N PRO A 12 13.32 -0.77 -7.97
CA PRO A 12 13.33 0.56 -7.37
C PRO A 12 11.92 1.08 -7.07
N VAL A 13 11.78 1.85 -5.99
CA VAL A 13 10.48 2.45 -5.61
C VAL A 13 9.93 3.38 -6.70
N ALA A 14 10.80 4.06 -7.44
CA ALA A 14 10.39 4.92 -8.55
C ALA A 14 9.70 4.16 -9.68
N GLU A 15 10.19 2.96 -10.02
CA GLU A 15 9.58 2.10 -11.03
C GLU A 15 8.21 1.59 -10.58
N ARG A 16 8.10 1.15 -9.32
CA ARG A 16 6.81 0.72 -8.75
C ARG A 16 5.77 1.84 -8.79
N ARG A 17 6.18 3.07 -8.47
CA ARG A 17 5.31 4.25 -8.56
C ARG A 17 4.82 4.51 -9.97
N LYS A 18 5.72 4.42 -10.96
CA LYS A 18 5.36 4.58 -12.37
C LYS A 18 4.35 3.50 -12.81
N GLN A 19 4.57 2.25 -12.41
CA GLN A 19 3.64 1.15 -12.68
C GLN A 19 2.28 1.38 -12.01
N ALA A 20 2.25 1.78 -10.73
CA ALA A 20 1.04 2.11 -10.00
C ALA A 20 0.25 3.24 -10.69
N GLN A 21 0.92 4.32 -11.07
CA GLN A 21 0.32 5.45 -11.80
C GLN A 21 -0.24 5.02 -13.16
N GLN A 22 0.48 4.19 -13.91
CA GLN A 22 0.01 3.66 -15.19
C GLN A 22 -1.22 2.77 -15.03
N LEU A 23 -1.27 1.91 -14.01
CA LEU A 23 -2.42 1.07 -13.71
C LEU A 23 -3.65 1.91 -13.33
N VAL A 24 -3.46 2.91 -12.47
CA VAL A 24 -4.52 3.86 -12.10
C VAL A 24 -5.04 4.60 -13.34
N ALA A 25 -4.15 5.15 -14.18
CA ALA A 25 -4.55 5.88 -15.38
C ALA A 25 -5.31 4.98 -16.38
N ARG A 26 -4.86 3.73 -16.56
CA ARG A 26 -5.55 2.74 -17.39
C ARG A 26 -6.93 2.38 -16.84
N ALA A 27 -7.04 2.20 -15.53
CA ALA A 27 -8.29 1.86 -14.87
C ALA A 27 -9.32 3.01 -14.94
N ILE A 28 -8.88 4.25 -14.69
CA ILE A 28 -9.71 5.44 -14.83
C ILE A 28 -10.18 5.59 -16.28
N LYS A 29 -9.28 5.40 -17.27
CA LYS A 29 -9.66 5.43 -18.69
C LYS A 29 -10.66 4.33 -19.06
N ALA A 30 -10.60 3.18 -18.39
CA ALA A 30 -11.56 2.09 -18.54
C ALA A 30 -12.87 2.30 -17.75
N GLY A 31 -13.09 3.47 -17.14
CA GLY A 31 -14.31 3.81 -16.41
C GLY A 31 -14.38 3.25 -14.99
N LYS A 32 -13.29 2.70 -14.44
CA LYS A 32 -13.26 2.24 -13.04
C LYS A 32 -13.05 3.44 -12.11
N SER A 33 -13.88 3.55 -11.08
CA SER A 33 -13.65 4.47 -9.97
C SER A 33 -12.64 3.85 -9.01
N LEU A 34 -11.40 4.33 -9.05
CA LEU A 34 -10.38 3.97 -8.07
C LEU A 34 -10.11 5.17 -7.16
N SER A 35 -9.77 4.89 -5.90
CA SER A 35 -9.41 5.90 -4.91
C SER A 35 -7.93 5.73 -4.51
N PRO A 36 -6.97 6.13 -5.37
CA PRO A 36 -5.55 5.98 -5.09
C PRO A 36 -5.09 6.93 -3.98
N ILE A 37 -4.09 6.49 -3.21
CA ILE A 37 -3.43 7.34 -2.21
C ILE A 37 -2.19 7.96 -2.85
N ALA A 38 -2.19 9.29 -2.99
CA ALA A 38 -1.02 10.02 -3.47
C ALA A 38 0.16 9.89 -2.49
N PRO A 39 1.41 9.80 -2.98
CA PRO A 39 2.58 9.74 -2.10
C PRO A 39 2.69 11.03 -1.27
N TYR A 40 2.99 10.88 0.01
CA TYR A 40 3.14 12.01 0.93
C TYR A 40 4.26 11.79 1.94
N ARG A 41 4.64 12.86 2.63
CA ARG A 41 5.62 12.85 3.73
C ARG A 41 4.94 13.24 5.05
N GLY A 42 5.48 12.72 6.15
CA GLY A 42 5.00 13.04 7.50
C GLY A 42 4.17 11.91 8.14
N ALA A 43 3.38 12.30 9.14
CA ALA A 43 2.58 11.39 9.93
C ALA A 43 1.38 10.84 9.13
N ILE A 44 1.02 9.58 9.37
CA ILE A 44 -0.20 8.97 8.79
C ILE A 44 -1.44 9.68 9.34
N ALA A 45 -1.49 9.84 10.66
CA ALA A 45 -2.54 10.56 11.35
C ALA A 45 -2.01 11.89 11.91
N LYS A 46 -2.81 12.94 11.77
CA LYS A 46 -2.47 14.28 12.27
C LYS A 46 -3.23 14.66 13.54
N THR A 47 -4.40 14.05 13.77
CA THR A 47 -5.24 14.29 14.95
C THR A 47 -4.70 13.54 16.16
N PHE A 48 -5.06 14.02 17.36
CA PHE A 48 -4.71 13.36 18.62
C PHE A 48 -5.14 11.89 18.64
N TRP A 49 -6.43 11.63 18.40
CA TRP A 49 -6.99 10.28 18.39
C TRP A 49 -6.37 9.37 17.34
N GLY A 50 -6.10 9.88 16.14
CA GLY A 50 -5.48 9.08 15.09
C GLY A 50 -4.05 8.67 15.42
N LYS A 51 -3.27 9.55 16.08
CA LYS A 51 -1.91 9.21 16.54
C LYS A 51 -1.95 8.15 17.64
N ALA A 52 -2.76 8.35 18.68
CA ALA A 52 -2.91 7.39 19.77
C ALA A 52 -3.36 6.01 19.27
N TRP A 53 -4.24 5.96 18.27
CA TRP A 53 -4.64 4.71 17.63
C TRP A 53 -3.49 4.02 16.90
N CYS A 54 -2.71 4.76 16.11
CA CYS A 54 -1.52 4.21 15.45
C CYS A 54 -0.51 3.67 16.48
N ASP A 55 -0.23 4.43 17.53
CA ASP A 55 0.70 4.04 18.58
C ASP A 55 0.23 2.75 19.29
N ASN A 56 -1.06 2.67 19.62
CA ASN A 56 -1.65 1.47 20.21
C ASN A 56 -1.49 0.24 19.29
N LEU A 57 -1.77 0.39 17.99
CA LEU A 57 -1.60 -0.70 17.02
C LEU A 57 -0.15 -1.20 16.93
N GLU A 58 0.82 -0.30 17.07
CA GLU A 58 2.25 -0.63 16.99
C GLU A 58 2.76 -1.41 18.22
N HIS A 59 2.04 -1.36 19.35
CA HIS A 59 2.38 -2.13 20.54
C HIS A 59 2.06 -3.63 20.43
N TYR A 60 1.21 -4.05 19.49
CA TYR A 60 0.89 -5.47 19.30
C TYR A 60 1.95 -6.13 18.40
N SER A 61 2.72 -7.07 18.97
CA SER A 61 3.88 -7.70 18.30
C SER A 61 3.52 -8.45 17.01
N ASP A 62 2.29 -8.94 16.88
CA ASP A 62 1.82 -9.73 15.73
C ASP A 62 1.88 -8.97 14.40
N TYR A 63 1.99 -7.64 14.44
CA TYR A 63 2.02 -6.81 13.23
C TYR A 63 3.37 -6.11 12.98
N ALA A 64 4.42 -6.44 13.72
CA ALA A 64 5.73 -5.78 13.62
C ALA A 64 6.33 -5.80 12.20
N SER A 65 6.06 -6.84 11.40
CA SER A 65 6.49 -6.88 9.99
C SER A 65 5.47 -6.27 9.01
N ARG A 66 4.19 -6.23 9.39
CA ARG A 66 3.08 -5.79 8.53
C ARG A 66 2.86 -4.29 8.59
N LEU A 67 2.87 -3.67 9.78
CA LEU A 67 2.65 -2.23 9.94
C LEU A 67 3.75 -1.38 9.26
N PRO A 68 5.05 -1.68 9.39
CA PRO A 68 6.09 -0.91 8.70
C PRO A 68 6.00 -1.03 7.17
N ARG A 69 5.65 -2.21 6.64
CA ARG A 69 5.43 -2.42 5.20
C ARG A 69 4.21 -1.65 4.71
N GLY A 70 3.07 -1.76 5.40
CA GLY A 70 1.85 -1.02 5.08
C GLY A 70 2.08 0.49 5.09
N ARG A 71 2.78 1.02 6.11
CA ARG A 71 3.18 2.44 6.20
C ARG A 71 4.02 2.86 5.00
N THR A 72 4.94 2.00 4.56
CA THR A 72 5.77 2.27 3.38
C THR A 72 4.92 2.36 2.12
N TYR A 73 3.99 1.42 1.91
CA TYR A 73 3.11 1.40 0.73
C TYR A 73 2.15 2.59 0.65
N VAL A 74 1.61 3.01 1.80
CA VAL A 74 0.75 4.19 1.86
C VAL A 74 1.56 5.45 1.55
N ARG A 75 2.75 5.61 2.16
CA ARG A 75 3.60 6.80 1.96
C ARG A 75 4.19 6.90 0.56
N ASN A 76 4.53 5.77 -0.04
CA ASN A 76 5.18 5.76 -1.34
C ASN A 76 4.20 5.78 -2.53
N GLY A 77 2.88 5.79 -2.29
CA GLY A 77 1.87 5.79 -3.35
C GLY A 77 1.68 4.44 -4.02
N SER A 78 2.01 3.33 -3.34
CA SER A 78 1.75 1.96 -3.83
C SER A 78 0.28 1.55 -3.69
N VAL A 79 -0.53 2.24 -2.87
CA VAL A 79 -1.97 1.95 -2.75
C VAL A 79 -2.71 2.61 -3.90
N ILE A 80 -3.16 1.81 -4.86
CA ILE A 80 -3.81 2.29 -6.09
C ILE A 80 -5.33 2.42 -5.94
N ASP A 81 -5.90 1.76 -4.93
CA ASP A 81 -7.31 1.85 -4.60
C ASP A 81 -7.50 1.58 -3.11
N LEU A 82 -8.24 2.44 -2.42
CA LEU A 82 -8.67 2.25 -1.04
C LEU A 82 -10.16 2.60 -0.94
N GLN A 83 -10.98 1.58 -0.72
CA GLN A 83 -12.42 1.70 -0.54
C GLN A 83 -12.78 1.33 0.90
N ILE A 84 -13.44 2.26 1.59
CA ILE A 84 -13.89 2.08 2.97
C ILE A 84 -15.41 2.04 2.95
N SER A 85 -15.98 0.93 3.37
CA SER A 85 -17.42 0.76 3.56
C SER A 85 -17.71 0.30 4.99
N THR A 86 -18.98 0.33 5.40
CA THR A 86 -19.37 -0.04 6.75
C THR A 86 -18.96 -1.49 7.03
N GLY A 87 -18.04 -1.66 7.99
CA GLY A 87 -17.55 -2.98 8.42
C GLY A 87 -16.54 -3.65 7.48
N ARG A 88 -16.08 -2.98 6.40
CA ARG A 88 -15.16 -3.57 5.43
C ARG A 88 -14.22 -2.54 4.80
N ILE A 89 -12.96 -2.94 4.60
CA ILE A 89 -11.96 -2.10 3.94
C ILE A 89 -11.34 -2.92 2.81
N ARG A 90 -11.59 -2.51 1.58
CA ARG A 90 -10.96 -3.12 0.40
C ARG A 90 -9.83 -2.23 -0.08
N ALA A 91 -8.67 -2.80 -0.37
CA ALA A 91 -7.58 -2.06 -0.97
C ALA A 91 -6.84 -2.87 -2.04
N GLN A 92 -6.35 -2.17 -3.06
CA GLN A 92 -5.45 -2.71 -4.06
C GLN A 92 -4.08 -2.05 -3.90
N VAL A 93 -3.04 -2.87 -3.78
CA VAL A 93 -1.68 -2.40 -3.48
C VAL A 93 -0.70 -2.97 -4.50
N MET A 94 0.11 -2.06 -5.06
CA MET A 94 1.20 -2.39 -5.98
C MET A 94 2.50 -2.62 -5.19
N GLY A 95 2.74 -3.88 -4.85
CA GLY A 95 3.98 -4.35 -4.23
C GLY A 95 4.98 -4.87 -5.26
N SER A 96 5.51 -6.09 -5.04
CA SER A 96 6.19 -6.85 -6.10
C SER A 96 5.24 -7.23 -7.24
N SER A 97 3.98 -7.43 -6.89
CA SER A 97 2.85 -7.64 -7.79
C SER A 97 1.67 -6.81 -7.30
N LEU A 98 0.67 -6.65 -8.16
CA LEU A 98 -0.61 -6.12 -7.75
C LEU A 98 -1.34 -7.18 -6.91
N TYR A 99 -1.74 -6.83 -5.69
CA TYR A 99 -2.55 -7.69 -4.85
C TYR A 99 -3.71 -6.90 -4.23
N GLU A 100 -4.73 -7.64 -3.84
CA GLU A 100 -5.94 -7.12 -3.23
C GLU A 100 -6.05 -7.62 -1.78
N ILE A 101 -6.56 -6.77 -0.91
CA ILE A 101 -6.89 -7.08 0.48
C ILE A 101 -8.32 -6.60 0.77
N GLU A 102 -9.04 -7.35 1.61
CA GLU A 102 -10.43 -7.09 2.05
C GLU A 102 -10.61 -7.40 3.54
#